data_AF-A0A532UJ51-F1
#
_entry.id   AF-A0A532UJ51-F1
#
_cell.length_a   1.000
_cell.length_b   1.000
_cell.length_c   1.000
_cell.angle_alpha   90.00
_cell.angle_beta   90.00
_cell.angle_gamma   90.00
#
_symmetry.space_group_name_H-M   'P 1'
#
loop_
_entity.id
_entity.type
_entity.pdbx_description
1 polymer ?
#
loop_
_entity_poly.entity_id
_entity_poly.type
_entity_poly.pdbx_seq_one_letter_code
_entity_poly.pdbx_strand_id
1 'polypeptide(L)'
;MMKPSRILILIVVSLLALSVSYAAIAMDNQRPLRQQEIKKVQKVKRVHEVKRVHERLRLMRMWKLTEYLNLDEETGAKLFPILNRYDDQRLALNEERVGVLKDIKAELDKDTPDEKKLGELVAKADELRLKMEKINQDERNELKKVLSVQQQAKLLLFYRNFDRELYRMMRERKTIHKPTRNPHSPMMPFRQ
;
A
#
# COMPACT_ATOMS: atom_id res chain seq x y z
N MET A 1 -65.88 -14.44 28.66
CA MET A 1 -66.09 -13.05 28.20
C MET A 1 -65.05 -12.13 28.83
N MET A 2 -64.11 -11.61 28.05
CA MET A 2 -63.14 -10.60 28.53
C MET A 2 -63.77 -9.20 28.51
N LYS A 3 -63.53 -8.40 29.56
CA LYS A 3 -64.04 -7.03 29.69
C LYS A 3 -63.43 -6.11 28.61
N PRO A 4 -64.21 -5.22 27.97
CA PRO A 4 -63.77 -4.40 26.83
C PRO A 4 -62.54 -3.52 27.15
N SER A 5 -62.36 -3.10 28.40
CA SER A 5 -61.20 -2.33 28.86
C SER A 5 -59.87 -3.09 28.74
N ARG A 6 -59.89 -4.43 28.80
CA ARG A 6 -58.68 -5.27 28.66
C ARG A 6 -58.25 -5.43 27.20
N ILE A 7 -59.20 -5.33 26.27
CA ILE A 7 -58.93 -5.41 24.83
C ILE A 7 -58.22 -4.13 24.37
N LEU A 8 -58.66 -2.97 24.86
CA LEU A 8 -58.05 -1.67 24.52
C LEU A 8 -56.59 -1.56 24.98
N ILE A 9 -56.29 -2.03 26.20
CA ILE A 9 -54.92 -2.01 26.76
C ILE A 9 -53.97 -2.91 25.97
N LEU A 10 -54.44 -4.11 25.56
CA LEU A 10 -53.62 -5.03 24.75
C LEU A 10 -53.28 -4.44 23.37
N ILE A 11 -54.22 -3.73 22.75
CA ILE A 11 -53.99 -3.07 21.45
C ILE A 11 -52.94 -1.96 21.59
N VAL A 12 -53.03 -1.10 22.61
CA VAL A 12 -52.07 -0.01 22.81
C VAL A 12 -50.66 -0.54 23.13
N VAL A 13 -50.55 -1.56 23.98
CA VAL A 13 -49.26 -2.21 24.29
C VAL A 13 -48.66 -2.88 23.06
N SER A 14 -49.48 -3.52 22.21
CA SER A 14 -49.00 -4.12 20.95
C SER A 14 -48.48 -3.08 19.95
N LEU A 15 -49.16 -1.92 19.84
CA LEU A 15 -48.74 -0.82 18.96
C LEU A 15 -47.44 -0.15 19.44
N LEU A 16 -47.26 -0.02 20.76
CA LEU A 16 -46.00 0.44 21.37
C LEU A 16 -44.86 -0.57 21.19
N ALA A 17 -45.13 -1.87 21.28
CA ALA A 17 -44.12 -2.90 21.02
C ALA A 17 -43.70 -2.94 19.54
N LEU A 18 -44.64 -2.70 18.63
CA LEU A 18 -44.38 -2.59 17.19
C LEU A 18 -43.52 -1.36 16.85
N SER A 19 -43.75 -0.20 17.48
CA SER A 19 -42.96 1.02 17.22
C SER A 19 -41.53 0.92 17.76
N VAL A 20 -41.33 0.31 18.93
CA VAL A 20 -39.98 0.04 19.48
C VAL A 20 -39.21 -0.96 18.60
N SER A 21 -39.89 -1.99 18.08
CA SER A 21 -39.29 -2.95 17.15
C SER A 21 -38.89 -2.30 15.83
N TYR A 22 -39.71 -1.39 15.30
CA TYR A 22 -39.40 -0.66 14.06
C TYR A 22 -38.17 0.27 14.22
N ALA A 23 -38.05 0.94 15.37
CA ALA A 23 -36.88 1.78 15.68
C ALA A 23 -35.59 0.96 15.86
N ALA A 24 -35.67 -0.23 16.46
CA ALA A 24 -34.52 -1.12 16.61
C ALA A 24 -34.01 -1.66 15.27
N ILE A 25 -34.92 -1.99 14.34
CA ILE A 25 -34.59 -2.44 12.98
C ILE A 25 -33.98 -1.29 12.16
N ALA A 26 -34.45 -0.05 12.33
CA ALA A 26 -33.87 1.13 11.69
C ALA A 26 -32.47 1.49 12.21
N MET A 27 -32.15 1.18 13.48
CA MET A 27 -30.83 1.41 14.07
C MET A 27 -29.79 0.33 13.73
N ASP A 28 -30.20 -0.91 13.44
CA ASP A 28 -29.28 -1.99 13.04
C ASP A 28 -28.79 -1.83 11.58
N ASN A 29 -29.60 -1.21 10.72
CA ASN A 29 -29.33 -1.03 9.29
C ASN A 29 -28.23 0.02 8.97
N GLN A 30 -27.71 0.75 9.97
CA GLN A 30 -26.62 1.74 9.80
C GLN A 30 -25.20 1.16 10.05
N ARG A 31 -25.07 -0.05 10.58
CA ARG A 31 -23.78 -0.74 10.79
C ARG A 31 -22.93 -0.86 9.51
N PRO A 32 -23.47 -1.18 8.31
CA PRO A 32 -22.65 -1.25 7.10
C PRO A 32 -22.09 0.11 6.68
N LEU A 33 -22.81 1.22 6.90
CA LEU A 33 -22.37 2.57 6.56
C LEU A 33 -21.17 3.01 7.42
N ARG A 34 -21.23 2.81 8.76
CA ARG A 34 -20.09 3.09 9.65
C ARG A 34 -18.87 2.25 9.32
N GLN A 35 -19.04 0.97 8.99
CA GLN A 35 -17.91 0.11 8.61
C GLN A 35 -17.25 0.58 7.30
N GLN A 36 -18.05 1.05 6.34
CA GLN A 36 -17.52 1.62 5.10
C GLN A 36 -16.76 2.93 5.35
N GLU A 37 -17.26 3.81 6.22
CA GLU A 37 -16.56 5.04 6.60
C GLU A 37 -15.25 4.76 7.32
N ILE A 38 -15.22 3.82 8.27
CA ILE A 38 -14.00 3.41 8.97
C ILE A 38 -12.96 2.85 7.99
N LYS A 39 -13.38 2.00 7.03
CA LYS A 39 -12.48 1.48 5.97
C LYS A 39 -11.96 2.60 5.07
N LYS A 40 -12.81 3.56 4.69
CA LYS A 40 -12.41 4.74 3.90
C LYS A 40 -11.38 5.58 4.65
N VAL A 41 -11.64 5.93 5.90
CA VAL A 41 -10.73 6.72 6.74
C VAL A 41 -9.39 6.00 6.95
N GLN A 42 -9.40 4.68 7.19
CA GLN A 42 -8.17 3.89 7.30
C GLN A 42 -7.39 3.83 5.99
N LYS A 43 -8.07 3.66 4.85
CA LYS A 43 -7.44 3.70 3.52
C LYS A 43 -6.77 5.05 3.28
N VAL A 44 -7.48 6.15 3.58
CA VAL A 44 -6.97 7.52 3.46
C VAL A 44 -5.73 7.71 4.35
N LYS A 45 -5.78 7.33 5.63
CA LYS A 45 -4.63 7.43 6.54
C LYS A 45 -3.42 6.63 6.02
N ARG A 46 -3.62 5.40 5.55
CA ARG A 46 -2.54 4.55 5.02
C ARG A 46 -1.89 5.18 3.78
N VAL A 47 -2.68 5.75 2.86
CA VAL A 47 -2.15 6.43 1.68
C VAL A 47 -1.30 7.64 2.07
N HIS A 48 -1.75 8.45 3.04
CA HIS A 48 -0.97 9.59 3.53
C HIS A 48 0.35 9.16 4.20
N GLU A 49 0.32 8.06 4.97
CA GLU A 49 1.52 7.52 5.61
C GLU A 49 2.55 7.03 4.58
N VAL A 50 2.11 6.28 3.55
CA VAL A 50 2.97 5.82 2.47
C VAL A 50 3.61 7.01 1.73
N LYS A 51 2.83 8.05 1.43
CA LYS A 51 3.35 9.27 0.80
C LYS A 51 4.41 9.95 1.66
N ARG A 52 4.15 10.14 2.96
CA ARG A 52 5.13 10.74 3.88
C ARG A 52 6.43 9.95 3.97
N VAL A 53 6.34 8.61 4.03
CA VAL A 53 7.53 7.75 4.04
C VAL A 53 8.30 7.91 2.73
N HIS A 54 7.60 7.91 1.59
CA HIS A 54 8.23 8.09 0.28
C HIS A 54 8.94 9.45 0.17
N GLU A 55 8.30 10.55 0.56
CA GLU A 55 8.90 11.88 0.56
C GLU A 55 10.14 11.95 1.46
N ARG A 56 10.09 11.36 2.65
CA ARG A 56 11.25 11.30 3.55
C ARG A 56 12.41 10.51 2.94
N LEU A 57 12.12 9.40 2.27
CA LEU A 57 13.12 8.60 1.58
C LEU A 57 13.74 9.37 0.40
N ARG A 58 12.93 10.12 -0.35
CA ARG A 58 13.38 10.98 -1.44
C ARG A 58 14.35 12.05 -0.93
N LEU A 59 13.98 12.77 0.14
CA LEU A 59 14.85 13.79 0.75
C LEU A 59 16.16 13.19 1.26
N MET A 60 16.10 12.05 1.95
CA MET A 60 17.30 11.35 2.42
C MET A 60 18.21 10.94 1.25
N ARG A 61 17.64 10.42 0.16
CA ARG A 61 18.41 10.04 -1.03
C ARG A 61 19.06 11.27 -1.67
N MET A 62 18.32 12.37 -1.82
CA MET A 62 18.86 13.62 -2.37
C MET A 62 20.06 14.11 -1.56
N TRP A 63 19.92 14.18 -0.24
CA TRP A 63 21.01 14.59 0.65
C TRP A 63 22.25 13.69 0.52
N LYS A 64 22.06 12.36 0.58
CA LYS A 64 23.18 11.43 0.42
C LYS A 64 23.82 11.49 -0.97
N LEU A 65 23.05 11.75 -2.02
CA LEU A 65 23.58 11.93 -3.37
C LEU A 65 24.44 13.18 -3.47
N THR A 66 24.02 14.31 -2.87
CA THR A 66 24.84 15.53 -2.82
C THR A 66 26.20 15.25 -2.22
N GLU A 67 26.25 14.59 -1.06
CA GLU A 67 27.50 14.26 -0.38
C GLU A 67 28.34 13.26 -1.19
N TYR A 68 27.72 12.17 -1.64
CA TYR A 68 28.44 11.06 -2.30
C TYR A 68 29.03 11.47 -3.66
N LEU A 69 28.28 12.28 -4.42
CA LEU A 69 28.71 12.75 -5.73
C LEU A 69 29.50 14.07 -5.66
N ASN A 70 29.56 14.72 -4.50
CA ASN A 70 30.12 16.06 -4.31
C ASN A 70 29.51 17.04 -5.32
N LEU A 71 28.17 17.16 -5.30
CA LEU A 71 27.43 18.04 -6.22
C LEU A 71 27.59 19.49 -5.81
N ASP A 72 27.85 20.36 -6.78
CA ASP A 72 27.64 21.79 -6.62
C ASP A 72 26.15 22.15 -6.73
N GLU A 73 25.83 23.39 -6.38
CA GLU A 73 24.45 23.88 -6.37
C GLU A 73 23.80 23.83 -7.76
N GLU A 74 24.56 24.16 -8.82
CA GLU A 74 24.06 24.19 -10.19
C GLU A 74 23.68 22.79 -10.70
N THR A 75 24.57 21.82 -10.50
CA THR A 75 24.36 20.43 -10.88
C THR A 75 23.24 19.81 -10.04
N GLY A 76 23.21 20.08 -8.74
CA GLY A 76 22.12 19.66 -7.86
C GLY A 76 20.76 20.17 -8.31
N ALA A 77 20.66 21.46 -8.66
CA ALA A 77 19.43 22.08 -9.16
C ALA A 77 18.91 21.44 -10.46
N LYS A 78 19.80 20.95 -11.32
CA LYS A 78 19.44 20.20 -12.54
C LYS A 78 19.12 18.73 -12.27
N LEU A 79 19.84 18.10 -11.34
CA LEU A 79 19.73 16.66 -11.04
C LEU A 79 18.41 16.30 -10.35
N PHE A 80 17.99 17.08 -9.36
CA PHE A 80 16.86 16.70 -8.52
C PHE A 80 15.50 16.68 -9.24
N PRO A 81 15.18 17.63 -10.14
CA PRO A 81 13.96 17.54 -10.95
C PRO A 81 13.89 16.25 -11.77
N ILE A 82 15.02 15.80 -12.33
CA ILE A 82 15.12 14.55 -13.09
C ILE A 82 14.76 13.37 -12.18
N LEU A 83 15.46 13.25 -11.04
CA LEU A 83 15.22 12.17 -10.07
C LEU A 83 13.78 12.13 -9.55
N ASN A 84 13.20 13.29 -9.25
CA ASN A 84 11.84 13.40 -8.74
C ASN A 84 10.82 12.90 -9.78
N ARG A 85 10.97 13.32 -11.03
CA ARG A 85 10.09 12.91 -12.12
C ARG A 85 10.13 11.40 -12.33
N TYR A 86 11.32 10.79 -12.34
CA TYR A 86 11.45 9.34 -12.51
C TYR A 86 10.97 8.55 -11.29
N ASP A 87 11.13 9.08 -10.07
CA ASP A 87 10.52 8.49 -8.89
C ASP A 87 8.99 8.47 -8.96
N ASP A 88 8.36 9.56 -9.42
CA ASP A 88 6.90 9.63 -9.56
C ASP A 88 6.41 8.60 -10.59
N GLN A 89 7.13 8.46 -11.71
CA GLN A 89 6.84 7.42 -12.72
C GLN A 89 6.99 6.01 -12.13
N ARG A 90 8.07 5.74 -11.38
CA ARG A 90 8.28 4.45 -10.70
C ARG A 90 7.19 4.15 -9.68
N LEU A 91 6.76 5.16 -8.92
CA LEU A 91 5.71 5.02 -7.91
C LEU A 91 4.39 4.61 -8.57
N ALA A 92 3.95 5.34 -9.59
CA ALA A 92 2.74 5.02 -10.34
C ALA A 92 2.78 3.61 -10.96
N LEU A 93 3.89 3.25 -11.59
CA LEU A 93 4.06 1.92 -12.20
C LEU A 93 4.10 0.81 -11.15
N ASN A 94 4.67 1.08 -9.97
CA ASN A 94 4.69 0.14 -8.86
C ASN A 94 3.30 -0.08 -8.25
N GLU A 95 2.47 0.97 -8.15
CA GLU A 95 1.07 0.84 -7.72
C GLU A 95 0.29 -0.07 -8.67
N GLU A 96 0.45 0.11 -9.97
CA GLU A 96 -0.17 -0.75 -10.98
C GLU A 96 0.32 -2.20 -10.87
N ARG A 97 1.64 -2.41 -10.74
CA ARG A 97 2.23 -3.75 -10.58
C ARG A 97 1.71 -4.46 -9.34
N VAL A 98 1.58 -3.75 -8.21
CA VAL A 98 1.00 -4.32 -6.99
C VAL A 98 -0.47 -4.69 -7.18
N GLY A 99 -1.23 -3.93 -7.97
CA GLY A 99 -2.59 -4.28 -8.36
C GLY A 99 -2.63 -5.60 -9.14
N VAL A 100 -1.87 -5.70 -10.23
CA VAL A 100 -1.81 -6.90 -11.08
C VAL A 100 -1.41 -8.14 -10.28
N LEU A 101 -0.38 -8.05 -9.41
CA LEU A 101 0.04 -9.19 -8.59
C LEU A 101 -1.02 -9.63 -7.58
N LYS A 102 -1.84 -8.69 -7.06
CA LYS A 102 -2.98 -9.04 -6.22
C LYS A 102 -4.07 -9.74 -7.01
N ASP A 103 -4.33 -9.30 -8.24
CA ASP A 103 -5.33 -9.90 -9.10
C ASP A 103 -4.91 -11.32 -9.53
N ILE A 104 -3.63 -11.53 -9.83
CA ILE A 104 -3.06 -12.86 -10.07
C ILE A 104 -3.27 -13.76 -8.86
N LYS A 105 -2.92 -13.27 -7.67
CA LYS A 105 -3.11 -14.02 -6.42
C LYS A 105 -4.59 -14.37 -6.21
N ALA A 106 -5.49 -13.40 -6.39
CA ALA A 106 -6.93 -13.61 -6.22
C ALA A 106 -7.51 -14.61 -7.22
N GLU A 107 -6.99 -14.64 -8.44
CA GLU A 107 -7.39 -15.61 -9.47
C GLU A 107 -6.90 -17.03 -9.13
N LEU A 108 -5.67 -17.17 -8.65
CA LEU A 108 -5.10 -18.45 -8.20
C LEU A 108 -5.76 -18.99 -6.93
N ASP A 109 -6.30 -18.11 -6.07
CA ASP A 109 -6.99 -18.50 -4.84
C ASP A 109 -8.44 -19.02 -5.10
N LYS A 110 -8.91 -19.08 -6.36
CA LYS A 110 -10.22 -19.66 -6.74
C LYS A 110 -10.16 -21.18 -6.87
N ASP A 111 -11.30 -21.84 -6.65
CA ASP A 111 -11.44 -23.30 -6.86
C ASP A 111 -11.15 -23.72 -8.31
N THR A 112 -11.56 -22.88 -9.27
CA THR A 112 -11.30 -23.06 -10.71
C THR A 112 -10.78 -21.75 -11.31
N PRO A 113 -9.45 -21.56 -11.36
CA PRO A 113 -8.84 -20.38 -11.97
C PRO A 113 -9.13 -20.29 -13.48
N ASP A 114 -9.37 -19.08 -13.98
CA ASP A 114 -9.50 -18.82 -15.42
C ASP A 114 -8.11 -18.66 -16.05
N GLU A 115 -7.71 -19.65 -16.86
CA GLU A 115 -6.41 -19.70 -17.52
C GLU A 115 -6.19 -18.54 -18.50
N LYS A 116 -7.22 -18.13 -19.24
CA LYS A 116 -7.12 -17.00 -20.17
C LYS A 116 -6.86 -15.71 -19.41
N LYS A 117 -7.62 -15.48 -18.34
CA LYS A 117 -7.45 -14.30 -17.48
C LYS A 117 -6.08 -14.29 -16.80
N LEU A 118 -5.59 -15.44 -16.34
CA LEU A 118 -4.23 -15.55 -15.80
C LEU A 118 -3.19 -15.18 -16.86
N GLY A 119 -3.35 -15.66 -18.10
CA GLY A 119 -2.48 -15.31 -19.22
C GLY A 119 -2.42 -13.79 -19.46
N GLU A 120 -3.57 -13.11 -19.46
CA GLU A 120 -3.65 -11.64 -19.61
C GLU A 120 -2.95 -10.91 -18.45
N LEU A 121 -3.15 -11.36 -17.21
CA LEU A 121 -2.51 -10.76 -16.04
C LEU A 121 -1.00 -10.96 -16.02
N VAL A 122 -0.51 -12.13 -16.42
CA VAL A 122 0.93 -12.43 -16.55
C VAL A 122 1.56 -11.56 -17.62
N ALA A 123 0.94 -11.48 -18.82
CA ALA A 123 1.42 -10.62 -19.90
C ALA A 123 1.50 -9.15 -19.46
N LYS A 124 0.49 -8.68 -18.73
CA LYS A 124 0.49 -7.33 -18.15
C LYS A 124 1.62 -7.15 -17.12
N ALA A 125 1.87 -8.13 -16.26
CA ALA A 125 2.96 -8.06 -15.30
C ALA A 125 4.34 -7.94 -15.99
N ASP A 126 4.54 -8.67 -17.09
CA ASP A 126 5.75 -8.60 -17.91
C ASP A 126 5.89 -7.25 -18.63
N GLU A 127 4.80 -6.71 -19.17
CA GLU A 127 4.79 -5.38 -19.77
C GLU A 127 5.22 -4.30 -18.74
N LEU A 128 4.68 -4.36 -17.53
CA LEU A 128 5.05 -3.44 -16.45
C LEU A 128 6.52 -3.60 -16.03
N ARG A 129 7.07 -4.81 -16.07
CA ARG A 129 8.50 -5.06 -15.84
C ARG A 129 9.36 -4.37 -16.90
N LEU A 130 8.99 -4.49 -18.17
CA LEU A 130 9.71 -3.83 -19.27
C LEU A 130 9.62 -2.31 -19.18
N LYS A 131 8.44 -1.76 -18.86
CA LYS A 131 8.26 -0.32 -18.61
C LYS A 131 9.16 0.18 -17.48
N MET A 132 9.29 -0.60 -16.40
CA MET A 132 10.17 -0.25 -15.27
C MET A 132 11.63 -0.17 -15.72
N GLU A 133 12.10 -1.15 -16.51
CA GLU A 133 13.47 -1.11 -17.03
C GLU A 133 13.69 0.08 -17.96
N LYS A 134 12.70 0.41 -18.82
CA LYS A 134 12.78 1.59 -19.69
C LYS A 134 12.89 2.89 -18.90
N ILE A 135 12.09 3.07 -17.84
CA ILE A 135 12.18 4.21 -16.92
C ILE A 135 13.59 4.32 -16.33
N ASN A 136 14.17 3.21 -15.87
CA ASN A 136 15.52 3.20 -15.31
C ASN A 136 16.58 3.53 -16.37
N GLN A 137 16.43 3.07 -17.61
CA GLN A 137 17.32 3.42 -18.72
C GLN A 137 17.24 4.90 -19.07
N ASP A 138 16.03 5.44 -19.15
CA ASP A 138 15.80 6.84 -19.51
C ASP A 138 16.34 7.78 -18.43
N GLU A 139 16.12 7.46 -17.16
CA GLU A 139 16.74 8.19 -16.05
C GLU A 139 18.26 8.20 -16.20
N ARG A 140 18.90 7.03 -16.37
CA ARG A 140 20.36 6.97 -16.57
C ARG A 140 20.81 7.82 -17.75
N ASN A 141 20.08 7.82 -18.86
CA ASN A 141 20.42 8.59 -20.05
C ASN A 141 20.29 10.11 -19.83
N GLU A 142 19.33 10.55 -19.02
CA GLU A 142 19.22 11.96 -18.67
C GLU A 142 20.27 12.41 -17.65
N LEU A 143 20.52 11.59 -16.61
CA LEU A 143 21.54 11.91 -15.61
C LEU A 143 22.94 12.02 -16.23
N LYS A 144 23.25 11.26 -17.30
CA LYS A 144 24.50 11.37 -18.07
C LYS A 144 24.73 12.76 -18.68
N LYS A 145 23.67 13.53 -18.94
CA LYS A 145 23.77 14.86 -19.56
C LYS A 145 24.14 15.94 -18.55
N VAL A 146 23.98 15.66 -17.25
CA VAL A 146 24.23 16.61 -16.15
C VAL A 146 25.38 16.19 -15.25
N LEU A 147 25.72 14.90 -15.20
CA LEU A 147 26.80 14.38 -14.37
C LEU A 147 28.08 14.15 -15.19
N SER A 148 29.24 14.46 -14.59
CA SER A 148 30.53 14.03 -15.12
C SER A 148 30.66 12.50 -15.12
N VAL A 149 31.55 11.93 -15.94
CA VAL A 149 31.79 10.48 -15.99
C VAL A 149 32.16 9.91 -14.61
N GLN A 150 32.95 10.64 -13.82
CA GLN A 150 33.29 10.24 -12.46
C GLN A 150 32.06 10.19 -11.55
N GLN A 151 31.18 11.20 -11.62
CA GLN A 151 29.93 11.20 -10.86
C GLN A 151 28.98 10.10 -11.33
N GLN A 152 28.94 9.79 -12.62
CA GLN A 152 28.15 8.67 -13.15
C GLN A 152 28.64 7.32 -12.58
N ALA A 153 29.95 7.10 -12.55
CA ALA A 153 30.52 5.88 -11.96
C ALA A 153 30.20 5.78 -10.45
N LYS A 154 30.32 6.89 -9.72
CA LYS A 154 29.90 6.96 -8.30
C LYS A 154 28.42 6.66 -8.15
N LEU A 155 27.56 7.21 -9.01
CA LEU A 155 26.12 6.98 -8.96
C LEU A 155 25.75 5.49 -9.10
N LEU A 156 26.45 4.74 -9.96
CA LEU A 156 26.26 3.29 -10.07
C LEU A 156 26.56 2.56 -8.76
N LEU A 157 27.64 2.95 -8.07
CA LEU A 157 28.00 2.38 -6.77
C LEU A 157 27.03 2.82 -5.67
N PHE A 158 26.55 4.07 -5.74
CA PHE A 158 25.58 4.62 -4.80
C PHE A 158 24.31 3.77 -4.78
N TYR A 159 23.66 3.54 -5.93
CA TYR A 159 22.40 2.78 -5.97
C TYR A 159 22.55 1.36 -5.40
N ARG A 160 23.63 0.66 -5.77
CA ARG A 160 23.94 -0.68 -5.23
C ARG A 160 24.01 -0.71 -3.70
N ASN A 161 24.61 0.32 -3.11
CA ASN A 161 24.82 0.40 -1.67
C ASN A 161 23.59 0.95 -0.93
N PHE A 162 22.94 1.96 -1.51
CA PHE A 162 21.79 2.65 -0.94
C PHE A 162 20.58 1.73 -0.79
N ASP A 163 20.29 0.89 -1.79
CA ASP A 163 19.18 -0.06 -1.69
C ASP A 163 19.39 -1.05 -0.54
N ARG A 164 20.61 -1.59 -0.39
CA ARG A 164 20.96 -2.50 0.71
C ARG A 164 20.76 -1.83 2.07
N GLU A 165 21.21 -0.58 2.19
CA GLU A 165 21.08 0.20 3.41
C GLU A 165 19.61 0.50 3.74
N LEU A 166 18.82 0.87 2.73
CA LEU A 166 17.37 1.08 2.84
C LEU A 166 16.65 -0.17 3.32
N TYR A 167 16.95 -1.33 2.70
CA TYR A 167 16.37 -2.61 3.10
C TYR A 167 16.69 -2.95 4.56
N ARG A 168 17.92 -2.67 5.01
CA ARG A 168 18.32 -2.86 6.41
C ARG A 168 17.50 -1.97 7.35
N MET A 169 17.44 -0.67 7.08
CA MET A 169 16.67 0.29 7.90
C MET A 169 15.18 -0.08 8.00
N MET A 170 14.59 -0.54 6.89
CA MET A 170 13.17 -0.95 6.85
C MET A 170 12.92 -2.26 7.59
N ARG A 171 13.87 -3.21 7.58
CA ARG A 171 13.79 -4.47 8.33
C ARG A 171 13.88 -4.25 9.83
N GLU A 172 14.80 -3.41 10.29
CA GLU A 172 15.00 -3.12 11.72
C GLU A 172 13.75 -2.48 12.36
N ARG A 173 13.03 -1.64 11.62
CA ARG A 173 11.74 -1.10 12.09
C ARG A 173 10.63 -2.15 12.19
N LYS A 174 10.61 -3.15 11.31
CA LYS A 174 9.62 -4.26 11.38
C LYS A 174 9.87 -5.21 12.54
N THR A 175 11.12 -5.38 12.99
CA THR A 175 11.44 -6.27 14.12
C THR A 175 11.08 -5.69 15.48
N ILE A 176 11.03 -4.36 15.62
CA ILE A 176 10.69 -3.67 16.88
C ILE A 176 9.18 -3.74 17.19
N HIS A 177 8.32 -4.03 16.20
CA HIS A 177 6.86 -4.06 16.35
C HIS A 177 6.23 -5.46 16.38
N LYS A 178 7.02 -6.53 16.56
CA LYS A 178 6.42 -7.82 16.91
C LYS A 178 5.93 -7.74 18.35
N PRO A 179 4.62 -7.87 18.66
CA PRO A 179 4.20 -8.14 20.03
C PRO A 179 4.95 -9.39 20.45
N THR A 180 5.62 -9.33 21.60
CA THR A 180 6.31 -10.45 22.22
C THR A 180 5.45 -11.69 22.11
N ARG A 181 5.83 -12.63 21.23
CA ARG A 181 5.22 -13.96 21.20
C ARG A 181 5.56 -14.59 22.53
N ASN A 182 4.54 -14.84 23.33
CA ASN A 182 4.63 -15.53 24.60
C ASN A 182 5.48 -16.82 24.42
N PRO A 183 6.61 -16.99 25.14
CA PRO A 183 7.55 -18.10 24.92
C PRO A 183 7.03 -19.49 25.35
N HIS A 184 5.71 -19.66 25.49
CA HIS A 184 5.08 -20.89 26.00
C HIS A 184 4.04 -21.50 25.05
N SER A 185 4.05 -21.17 23.76
CA SER A 185 3.26 -21.95 22.79
C SER A 185 4.02 -23.23 22.41
N PRO A 186 3.50 -24.44 22.77
CA PRO A 186 4.14 -25.69 22.38
C PRO A 186 4.14 -25.81 20.85
N MET A 187 5.31 -26.15 20.29
CA MET A 187 5.44 -26.47 18.87
C MET A 187 4.57 -27.70 18.55
N MET A 188 3.63 -27.55 17.63
CA MET A 188 2.97 -28.69 17.00
C MET A 188 4.01 -29.46 16.17
N PRO A 189 4.13 -30.79 16.33
CA PRO A 189 5.01 -31.58 15.49
C PRO A 189 4.51 -31.59 14.05
N PHE A 190 5.44 -31.41 13.11
CA PHE A 190 5.18 -31.62 11.68
C PHE A 190 4.87 -33.10 11.47
N ARG A 191 3.66 -33.39 10.99
CA ARG A 191 3.29 -34.72 10.52
C ARG A 191 4.03 -34.96 9.20
N GLN A 192 4.82 -36.03 9.15
CA GLN A 192 5.41 -36.56 7.92
C GLN A 192 4.33 -37.26 7.09
#